data_AF-A0A7I0J6F6-F1
#
_entry.id   AF-A0A7I0J6F6-F1
#
_cell.length_a   1.000
_cell.length_b   1.000
_cell.length_c   1.000
_cell.angle_alpha   90.00
_cell.angle_beta   90.00
_cell.angle_gamma   90.00
#
_symmetry.space_group_name_H-M   'P 1'
#
loop_
_entity.id
_entity.type
_entity.pdbx_description
1 polymer ?
#
loop_
_entity_poly.entity_id
_entity_poly.type
_entity_poly.pdbx_seq_one_letter_code
_entity_poly.pdbx_strand_id
1 'polypeptide(L)'
;RATAPWGEGPLYHHIGLYAYRRAALERFVALKPSPLERRERLEQLRALEAGMRIDAEIVESLPLGVDTPDDLERARQILLSN
;
A
#
# COMPACT_ATOMS: atom_id res chain seq x y z
N ARG A 1 0.04 -21.68 -10.09
CA ARG A 1 0.06 -20.75 -8.93
C ARG A 1 1.51 -20.38 -8.69
N ALA A 2 1.87 -19.10 -8.65
CA ALA A 2 3.13 -18.72 -8.02
C ALA A 2 2.93 -18.83 -6.51
N THR A 3 3.79 -19.58 -5.84
CA THR A 3 3.83 -19.62 -4.38
C THR A 3 4.19 -18.22 -3.88
N ALA A 4 3.47 -17.72 -2.88
CA ALA A 4 3.96 -16.57 -2.13
C ALA A 4 5.37 -16.94 -1.61
N PRO A 5 6.33 -15.99 -1.61
CA PRO A 5 7.63 -16.22 -1.00
C PRO A 5 7.42 -16.73 0.43
N TRP A 6 8.14 -17.79 0.79
CA TRP A 6 8.04 -18.46 2.09
C TRP A 6 9.46 -18.77 2.61
N GLY A 7 9.64 -18.78 3.94
CA GLY A 7 10.94 -18.99 4.60
C GLY A 7 11.26 -17.91 5.64
N GLU A 8 12.45 -17.97 6.24
CA GLU A 8 12.91 -17.07 7.32
C GLU A 8 13.40 -15.69 6.82
N GLY A 9 13.11 -15.33 5.57
CA GLY A 9 13.50 -14.05 5.01
C GLY A 9 12.84 -12.86 5.73
N PRO A 10 13.33 -11.63 5.49
CA PRO A 10 12.75 -10.44 6.11
C PRO A 10 11.27 -10.29 5.73
N LEU A 11 10.43 -10.02 6.73
CA LEU A 11 9.01 -9.73 6.56
C LEU A 11 8.80 -8.22 6.53
N TYR A 12 8.28 -7.71 5.41
CA TYR A 12 7.96 -6.31 5.24
C TYR A 12 6.45 -6.09 5.26
N HIS A 13 6.01 -5.04 5.94
CA HIS A 13 4.62 -4.59 5.92
C HIS A 13 4.44 -3.54 4.82
N HIS A 14 3.53 -3.80 3.87
CA HIS A 14 3.17 -2.84 2.83
C HIS A 14 2.43 -1.65 3.44
N ILE A 15 2.94 -0.44 3.23
CA ILE A 15 2.28 0.81 3.61
C ILE A 15 1.46 1.29 2.41
N GLY A 16 0.17 1.61 2.63
CA GLY A 16 -0.77 2.07 1.59
C GLY A 16 -0.51 3.48 1.04
N LEU A 17 0.74 3.94 1.00
CA LEU A 17 1.13 5.21 0.42
C LEU A 17 1.69 4.98 -0.99
N TYR A 18 1.16 5.72 -1.95
CA TYR A 18 1.54 5.56 -3.36
C TYR A 18 1.87 6.91 -4.01
N ALA A 19 2.84 6.88 -4.91
CA ALA A 19 3.14 7.97 -5.81
C ALA A 19 2.96 7.51 -7.25
N TYR A 20 2.22 8.28 -8.05
CA TYR A 20 1.94 7.94 -9.44
C TYR A 20 2.41 9.06 -10.37
N ARG A 21 2.99 8.68 -11.51
CA ARG A 21 3.00 9.56 -12.68
C ARG A 21 1.57 9.67 -13.22
N ARG A 22 1.17 10.85 -13.69
CA ARG A 22 -0.18 11.11 -14.22
C ARG A 22 -0.65 10.03 -15.20
N ALA A 23 0.14 9.74 -16.24
CA ALA A 23 -0.21 8.74 -17.25
C ALA A 23 -0.36 7.33 -16.67
N ALA A 24 0.39 6.98 -15.63
CA ALA A 24 0.27 5.69 -14.97
C ALA A 24 -1.03 5.60 -14.16
N LEU A 25 -1.41 6.68 -13.46
CA LEU A 25 -2.68 6.75 -12.73
C LEU A 25 -3.87 6.67 -13.68
N GLU A 26 -3.86 7.45 -14.77
CA GLU A 26 -4.91 7.42 -15.81
C GLU A 26 -5.09 6.02 -16.40
N ARG A 27 -3.98 5.33 -16.70
CA ARG A 27 -4.01 3.93 -17.12
C ARG A 27 -4.62 3.03 -16.05
N PHE A 28 -4.16 3.14 -14.80
CA PHE A 28 -4.60 2.28 -13.70
C PHE A 28 -6.11 2.36 -13.45
N VAL A 29 -6.66 3.57 -13.38
CA VAL A 29 -8.10 3.77 -13.09
C VAL A 29 -9.00 3.30 -14.23
N ALA A 30 -8.49 3.24 -15.47
CA ALA A 30 -9.21 2.71 -16.63
C ALA A 30 -9.26 1.16 -16.67
N LEU A 31 -8.45 0.47 -15.88
CA LEU A 31 -8.42 -0.99 -15.83
C LEU A 31 -9.64 -1.54 -15.10
N LYS A 32 -10.26 -2.58 -15.67
CA LYS A 32 -11.30 -3.35 -14.98
C LYS A 32 -10.70 -4.06 -13.76
N PRO A 33 -11.49 -4.29 -12.69
CA PRO A 33 -11.02 -5.06 -11.56
C PRO A 33 -10.51 -6.43 -11.96
N SER A 34 -9.33 -6.79 -11.45
CA SER A 34 -8.62 -8.01 -11.85
C SER A 34 -9.00 -9.23 -10.98
N PRO A 35 -8.78 -10.47 -11.44
CA PRO A 35 -9.07 -11.66 -10.63
C PRO A 35 -8.34 -11.67 -9.29
N LEU A 36 -7.06 -11.28 -9.21
CA LEU A 36 -6.30 -11.28 -7.97
C LEU A 36 -6.73 -10.16 -7.04
N GLU A 37 -6.97 -8.96 -7.56
CA GLU A 37 -7.52 -7.85 -6.77
C GLU A 37 -8.82 -8.26 -6.07
N ARG A 38 -9.75 -8.90 -6.79
CA ARG A 38 -11.02 -9.34 -6.21
C ARG A 38 -10.85 -10.42 -5.15
N ARG A 39 -9.92 -11.36 -5.37
CA ARG A 39 -9.68 -12.49 -4.47
C ARG A 39 -9.01 -12.04 -3.18
N GLU A 40 -7.97 -11.23 -3.29
CA GLU A 40 -7.14 -10.81 -2.14
C GLU A 40 -7.60 -9.46 -1.54
N ARG A 41 -8.49 -8.74 -2.22
CA ARG A 41 -8.94 -7.38 -1.86
C ARG A 41 -7.79 -6.36 -1.83
N LEU A 42 -6.87 -6.48 -2.80
CA LEU A 42 -5.66 -5.67 -2.92
C LEU A 42 -5.59 -5.01 -4.31
N GLU A 43 -5.80 -3.69 -4.37
CA GLU A 43 -5.88 -2.93 -5.62
C GLU A 43 -4.58 -2.94 -6.44
N GLN A 44 -3.42 -2.99 -5.78
CA GLN A 44 -2.11 -3.00 -6.42
C GLN A 44 -1.88 -4.26 -7.27
N LEU A 45 -2.62 -5.35 -6.99
CA LEU A 45 -2.54 -6.57 -7.80
C LEU A 45 -3.10 -6.37 -9.21
N ARG A 46 -4.08 -5.46 -9.39
CA ARG A 46 -4.58 -5.10 -10.73
C ARG A 46 -3.51 -4.44 -11.58
N ALA A 47 -2.69 -3.58 -10.99
CA ALA A 47 -1.58 -2.95 -11.68
C ALA A 47 -0.56 -4.02 -12.11
N LEU A 48 -0.20 -4.95 -11.22
CA LEU A 48 0.73 -6.04 -11.52
C LEU A 48 0.19 -6.99 -12.61
N GLU A 49 -1.08 -7.41 -12.53
CA GLU A 49 -1.70 -8.26 -13.58
C GLU A 49 -1.77 -7.56 -14.93
N ALA A 50 -1.87 -6.23 -14.96
CA ALA A 50 -1.81 -5.43 -16.19
C ALA A 50 -0.37 -5.13 -16.66
N GLY A 51 0.66 -5.72 -16.04
CA GLY A 51 2.06 -5.52 -16.39
C GLY A 51 2.57 -4.11 -16.08
N MET A 52 1.96 -3.39 -15.14
CA MET A 52 2.52 -2.16 -14.61
C MET A 52 3.68 -2.48 -13.66
N ARG A 53 4.73 -1.67 -13.71
CA ARG A 53 5.83 -1.71 -12.75
C ARG A 53 5.41 -0.97 -11.47
N ILE A 54 5.70 -1.58 -10.33
CA ILE A 54 5.61 -0.96 -9.01
C ILE A 54 7.01 -1.04 -8.40
N ASP A 55 7.55 0.11 -8.01
CA ASP A 55 8.76 0.21 -7.22
C ASP A 55 8.36 0.44 -5.74
N ALA A 56 9.11 -0.12 -4.80
CA ALA A 56 8.87 0.00 -3.36
C ALA A 56 10.19 0.33 -2.65
N GLU A 57 10.10 1.14 -1.59
CA GLU A 57 11.24 1.57 -0.77
C GLU A 57 10.96 1.22 0.70
N ILE A 58 12.00 0.82 1.44
CA ILE A 58 11.89 0.53 2.87
C ILE A 58 12.00 1.85 3.64
N VAL A 59 11.09 2.07 4.59
CA VAL A 59 11.10 3.24 5.46
C VAL A 59 11.25 2.83 6.92
N GLU A 60 11.85 3.70 7.73
CA GLU A 60 12.14 3.42 9.14
C GLU A 60 10.92 3.57 10.05
N SER A 61 9.91 4.35 9.64
CA SER A 61 8.74 4.65 10.46
C SER A 61 7.43 4.41 9.73
N LEU A 62 6.42 3.98 10.50
CA LEU A 62 5.05 3.86 10.03
C LEU A 62 4.32 5.20 10.24
N PRO A 63 3.64 5.74 9.22
CA PRO A 63 2.79 6.91 9.42
C PRO A 63 1.64 6.57 10.37
N LEU A 64 1.31 7.50 11.28
CA LEU A 64 0.16 7.36 12.17
C LEU A 64 -1.14 7.51 11.36
N GLY A 65 -1.91 6.43 11.26
CA GLY A 65 -3.32 6.48 10.87
C GLY A 65 -4.17 6.93 12.07
N VAL A 66 -5.22 7.72 11.82
CA VAL A 66 -6.18 8.15 12.84
C VAL A 66 -7.54 7.57 12.53
N ASP A 67 -7.83 6.40 13.12
CA ASP A 67 -9.06 5.65 12.86
C ASP A 67 -9.93 5.49 14.13
N THR A 68 -9.37 5.75 15.31
CA THR A 68 -10.02 5.65 16.62
C THR A 68 -9.86 6.93 17.47
N PRO A 69 -10.70 7.12 18.50
CA PRO A 69 -10.52 8.23 19.45
C PRO A 69 -9.14 8.26 20.11
N ASP A 70 -8.56 7.09 20.40
CA ASP A 70 -7.23 6.98 20.99
C ASP A 70 -6.13 7.40 20.01
N ASP A 71 -6.28 7.07 18.71
CA ASP A 71 -5.36 7.56 17.68
C ASP A 71 -5.37 9.08 17.59
N LEU A 72 -6.55 9.69 17.69
CA LEU A 72 -6.72 11.13 17.64
C LEU A 72 -6.01 11.80 18.83
N GLU A 73 -6.14 11.21 20.02
CA GLU A 73 -5.44 11.75 21.19
C GLU A 73 -3.93 11.63 21.04
N ARG A 74 -3.42 10.49 20.54
CA ARG A 74 -1.99 10.34 20.21
C ARG A 74 -1.51 11.37 19.19
N ALA A 75 -2.29 11.60 18.12
CA ALA A 75 -1.96 12.60 17.11
C ALA A 75 -1.86 14.02 17.71
N ARG A 76 -2.77 14.39 18.63
CA ARG A 76 -2.70 15.68 19.34
C ARG A 76 -1.44 15.81 20.17
N GLN A 77 -1.07 14.77 20.92
CA GLN A 77 0.15 14.81 21.74
C GLN A 77 1.40 15.02 20.86
N ILE A 78 1.46 14.38 19.68
CA ILE A 78 2.57 14.57 18.72
C ILE A 78 2.61 16.02 18.20
N LEU A 79 1.47 16.60 17.85
CA LEU A 79 1.40 17.97 17.32
C LEU A 79 1.74 19.04 18.37
N LEU A 80 1.43 18.80 19.65
CA LEU A 80 1.70 19.71 20.76
C LEU A 80 3.12 19.59 21.35
N SER A 81 3.83 18.50 21.02
CA SER A 81 5.20 18.25 21.48
C SER A 81 6.28 18.71 20.48
N ASN A 82 5.86 19.39 19.41
CA ASN A 82 6.71 20.05 18.41
C ASN A 82 6.74 21.58 18.60
#